data_AF-A0A7Y8JE56-F1
#
_entry.id   AF-A0A7Y8JE56-F1
#
_cell.length_a   1.000
_cell.length_b   1.000
_cell.length_c   1.000
_cell.angle_alpha   90.00
_cell.angle_beta   90.00
_cell.angle_gamma   90.00
#
_symmetry.space_group_name_H-M   'P 1'
#
loop_
_entity.id
_entity.type
_entity.pdbx_description
1 polymer ?
#
loop_
_entity_poly.entity_id
_entity_poly.type
_entity_poly.pdbx_seq_one_letter_code
_entity_poly.pdbx_strand_id
1 'polypeptide(L)'
;MAEPLLIAKNDTTELHILPQMANRHGLITGATGTGKTVTLQTLAEHFSRIGVPCFMSDVKGDLSGISQPGGDNPKVAERVEKLKLEGFEYRGYPVTLWDPFGEMGHPVRATVSDMGPLLLSRMLDLNETQGGVLNLVFKVADDNGLLLLDLKDLRSMLAFVGENAKEFTTEYGNVSAASIGAIQRGLLALESQGGEKIFGEPMLNIADLMQTDCGKGVINILSADKLMQSPKMYATLLLWLLSELFENLPEAGDLDKPKLVFFFDEAHLLFADAPDALVEKIEQVVRLIRSKGVGVYFVTQNPADVPDKVLSQLGNRVQHALRAFSPRDQKAVKAAAETMRDNDKLDEEAAITELGVGEALVSFLDEKGRPGVVERAFIVPPTGQIGPITPQQRQQLISRSLVAGVYEKQIDRESAYEVLKARTEQAAAKAQAEVQEKEQARAETKQESGGSFMKDILFGTGRRQGMVEAMAKSTVRTIGSQLGRQILRGVLGGILGGRK
;
A
#
# COMPACT_ATOMS: atom_id res chain seq x y z
N MET A 1 20.22 28.37 -6.79
CA MET A 1 20.91 27.32 -6.04
C MET A 1 20.66 27.47 -4.55
N ALA A 2 20.00 26.49 -3.95
CA ALA A 2 19.78 26.44 -2.51
C ALA A 2 21.10 26.14 -1.77
N GLU A 3 21.22 26.64 -0.54
CA GLU A 3 22.43 26.44 0.27
C GLU A 3 22.66 24.95 0.59
N PRO A 4 23.93 24.48 0.55
CA PRO A 4 24.30 23.15 1.03
C PRO A 4 23.85 22.90 2.47
N LEU A 5 23.40 21.69 2.75
CA LEU A 5 22.86 21.32 4.07
C LEU A 5 23.90 20.50 4.83
N LEU A 6 24.45 21.05 5.91
CA LEU A 6 25.42 20.37 6.77
C LEU A 6 24.77 19.18 7.49
N ILE A 7 25.22 17.96 7.19
CA ILE A 7 24.67 16.73 7.80
C ILE A 7 25.65 16.07 8.77
N ALA A 8 26.95 16.15 8.48
CA ALA A 8 27.97 15.57 9.33
C ALA A 8 29.22 16.44 9.36
N LYS A 9 29.99 16.37 10.46
CA LYS A 9 31.19 17.17 10.67
C LYS A 9 32.24 16.37 11.43
N ASN A 10 33.49 16.49 11.00
CA ASN A 10 34.66 16.09 11.77
C ASN A 10 35.58 17.32 11.97
N ASP A 11 36.77 17.13 12.54
CA ASP A 11 37.66 18.24 12.90
C ASP A 11 38.18 19.01 11.67
N THR A 12 38.22 18.38 10.50
CA THR A 12 38.83 18.94 9.28
C THR A 12 37.85 19.19 8.15
N THR A 13 36.69 18.51 8.17
CA THR A 13 35.79 18.38 7.02
C THR A 13 34.34 18.53 7.46
N GLU A 14 33.61 19.33 6.70
CA GLU A 14 32.16 19.43 6.78
C GLU A 14 31.52 18.70 5.59
N LEU A 15 30.55 17.86 5.88
CA LEU A 15 29.89 17.01 4.90
C LEU A 15 28.48 17.51 4.69
N HIS A 16 28.25 18.04 3.50
CA HIS A 16 27.00 18.66 3.11
C HIS A 16 26.26 17.78 2.11
N ILE A 17 24.94 17.72 2.23
CA ILE A 17 24.09 17.25 1.13
C ILE A 17 23.67 18.47 0.30
N LEU A 18 23.87 18.38 -1.01
CA LEU A 18 23.47 19.44 -1.94
C LEU A 18 21.98 19.27 -2.27
N PRO A 19 21.11 20.28 -2.05
CA PRO A 19 19.67 20.14 -2.32
C PRO A 19 19.36 19.68 -3.74
N GLN A 20 20.04 20.22 -4.75
CA GLN A 20 19.89 19.82 -6.16
C GLN A 20 20.31 18.36 -6.45
N MET A 21 21.07 17.72 -5.56
CA MET A 21 21.48 16.31 -5.67
C MET A 21 20.66 15.38 -4.77
N ALA A 22 19.74 15.93 -3.96
CA ALA A 22 18.96 15.15 -3.00
C ALA A 22 17.92 14.23 -3.66
N ASN A 23 17.50 14.50 -4.90
CA ASN A 23 16.63 13.62 -5.69
C ASN A 23 17.40 12.46 -6.36
N ARG A 24 18.71 12.37 -6.20
CA ARG A 24 19.53 11.21 -6.62
C ARG A 24 19.56 10.09 -5.59
N HIS A 25 18.54 10.07 -4.74
CA HIS A 25 18.26 9.05 -3.74
C HIS A 25 19.38 8.86 -2.72
N GLY A 26 19.14 8.03 -1.71
CA GLY A 26 20.16 7.71 -0.72
C GLY A 26 19.92 6.43 0.05
N LEU A 27 20.96 6.00 0.74
CA LEU A 27 20.95 4.84 1.63
C LEU A 27 21.49 5.26 3.00
N ILE A 28 20.74 4.94 4.05
CA ILE A 28 21.15 5.08 5.45
C ILE A 28 21.17 3.69 6.08
N THR A 29 22.34 3.23 6.49
CA THR A 29 22.56 1.86 6.98
C THR A 29 23.24 1.82 8.32
N GLY A 30 23.17 0.67 9.01
CA GLY A 30 23.80 0.45 10.31
C GLY A 30 22.95 -0.37 11.28
N ALA A 31 23.55 -0.87 12.35
CA ALA A 31 22.85 -1.68 13.35
C ALA A 31 21.78 -0.88 14.13
N THR A 32 20.96 -1.56 14.92
CA THR A 32 19.97 -0.91 15.79
C THR A 32 20.67 -0.04 16.84
N GLY A 33 20.16 1.19 17.04
CA GLY A 33 20.66 2.13 18.05
C GLY A 33 21.96 2.85 17.70
N THR A 34 22.47 2.75 16.46
CA THR A 34 23.74 3.37 16.07
C THR A 34 23.62 4.82 15.61
N GLY A 35 22.42 5.27 15.21
CA GLY A 35 22.18 6.66 14.80
C GLY A 35 21.36 6.85 13.51
N LYS A 36 20.86 5.76 12.90
CA LYS A 36 20.03 5.82 11.67
C LYS A 36 18.84 6.76 11.77
N THR A 37 17.99 6.57 12.79
CA THR A 37 16.80 7.41 13.02
C THR A 37 17.17 8.88 13.22
N VAL A 38 18.27 9.16 13.93
CA VAL A 38 18.79 10.52 14.13
C VAL A 38 19.21 11.14 12.80
N THR A 39 19.88 10.37 11.93
CA THR A 39 20.28 10.86 10.58
C THR A 39 19.08 11.15 9.71
N LEU A 40 18.09 10.25 9.71
CA LEU A 40 16.83 10.41 9.01
C LEU A 40 16.15 11.72 9.48
N GLN A 41 16.00 11.89 10.80
CA GLN A 41 15.42 13.08 11.40
C GLN A 41 16.18 14.35 11.00
N THR A 42 17.51 14.37 11.14
CA THR A 42 18.36 15.51 10.75
C THR A 42 18.16 15.88 9.27
N LEU A 43 18.16 14.89 8.37
CA LEU A 43 17.90 15.14 6.94
C LEU A 43 16.51 15.74 6.70
N ALA A 44 15.46 15.16 7.31
CA ALA A 44 14.09 15.64 7.17
C ALA A 44 13.92 17.08 7.69
N GLU A 45 14.53 17.42 8.83
CA GLU A 45 14.56 18.78 9.38
C GLU A 45 15.23 19.78 8.42
N HIS A 46 16.38 19.41 7.85
CA HIS A 46 17.10 20.27 6.92
C HIS A 46 16.32 20.47 5.61
N PHE A 47 15.69 19.43 5.06
CA PHE A 47 14.82 19.54 3.90
C PHE A 47 13.59 20.40 4.19
N SER A 48 12.90 20.15 5.31
CA SER A 48 11.76 20.96 5.74
C SER A 48 12.15 22.44 5.87
N ARG A 49 13.31 22.74 6.47
CA ARG A 49 13.79 24.12 6.65
C ARG A 49 13.93 24.89 5.33
N ILE A 50 14.32 24.22 4.24
CA ILE A 50 14.43 24.84 2.92
C ILE A 50 13.13 24.75 2.10
N GLY A 51 12.00 24.39 2.71
CA GLY A 51 10.71 24.30 2.05
C GLY A 51 10.52 23.03 1.22
N VAL A 52 11.27 21.96 1.50
CA VAL A 52 11.10 20.65 0.87
C VAL A 52 10.28 19.76 1.81
N PRO A 53 9.05 19.37 1.44
CA PRO A 53 8.24 18.43 2.19
C PRO A 53 8.92 17.06 2.25
N CYS A 54 8.65 16.31 3.32
CA CYS A 54 9.17 14.96 3.49
C CYS A 54 8.03 13.98 3.78
N PHE A 55 8.22 12.72 3.40
CA PHE A 55 7.37 11.61 3.83
C PHE A 55 8.23 10.57 4.54
N MET A 56 7.77 10.08 5.69
CA MET A 56 8.50 9.15 6.54
C MET A 56 7.55 8.06 7.00
N SER A 57 7.92 6.79 6.80
CA SER A 57 7.24 5.67 7.43
C SER A 57 7.75 5.47 8.86
N ASP A 58 6.92 5.77 9.86
CA ASP A 58 7.27 5.62 11.28
C ASP A 58 6.81 4.27 11.80
N VAL A 59 7.72 3.30 11.63
CA VAL A 59 7.57 1.92 12.06
C VAL A 59 7.72 1.77 13.57
N LYS A 60 8.61 2.57 14.18
CA LYS A 60 8.97 2.48 15.60
C LYS A 60 8.09 3.38 16.49
N GLY A 61 7.39 4.32 15.90
CA GLY A 61 6.57 5.32 16.60
C GLY A 61 7.39 6.44 17.24
N ASP A 62 8.65 6.62 16.84
CA ASP A 62 9.62 7.50 17.51
C ASP A 62 9.98 8.77 16.73
N LEU A 63 9.35 9.00 15.58
CA LEU A 63 9.68 10.14 14.70
C LEU A 63 8.78 11.36 14.94
N SER A 64 7.63 11.19 15.59
CA SER A 64 6.65 12.27 15.82
C SER A 64 7.18 13.46 16.63
N GLY A 65 8.24 13.27 17.44
CA GLY A 65 8.90 14.31 18.23
C GLY A 65 9.46 15.47 17.41
N ILE A 66 9.76 15.27 16.12
CA ILE A 66 10.24 16.32 15.22
C ILE A 66 9.29 17.54 15.13
N SER A 67 8.02 17.36 15.51
CA SER A 67 7.04 18.45 15.61
C SER A 67 7.29 19.42 16.77
N GLN A 68 8.02 19.00 17.80
CA GLN A 68 8.29 19.75 19.00
C GLN A 68 9.74 20.25 19.03
N PRO A 69 10.02 21.42 19.64
CA PRO A 69 11.39 21.80 19.94
C PRO A 69 12.07 20.74 20.81
N GLY A 70 13.32 20.41 20.50
CA GLY A 70 14.14 19.55 21.37
C GLY A 70 14.61 20.26 22.64
N GLY A 71 15.67 19.73 23.24
CA GLY A 71 16.36 20.34 24.40
C GLY A 71 16.30 19.52 25.68
N ASP A 72 15.59 18.39 25.65
CA ASP A 72 15.46 17.42 26.74
C ASP A 72 16.55 16.33 26.73
N ASN A 73 17.36 16.24 25.65
CA ASN A 73 18.37 15.20 25.49
C ASN A 73 19.81 15.72 25.73
N PRO A 74 20.50 15.27 26.80
CA PRO A 74 21.86 15.74 27.11
C PRO A 74 22.89 15.35 26.05
N LYS A 75 22.71 14.22 25.36
CA LYS A 75 23.62 13.80 24.28
C LYS A 75 23.59 14.74 23.08
N VAL A 76 22.46 15.40 22.85
CA VAL A 76 22.34 16.43 21.80
C VAL A 76 23.16 17.66 22.20
N ALA A 77 23.03 18.12 23.44
CA ALA A 77 23.80 19.26 23.95
C ALA A 77 25.32 19.00 23.89
N GLU A 78 25.77 17.82 24.35
CA GLU A 78 27.18 17.40 24.25
C GLU A 78 27.66 17.37 22.79
N ARG A 79 26.83 16.90 21.86
CA ARG A 79 27.17 16.85 20.43
C ARG A 79 27.29 18.24 19.81
N VAL A 80 26.39 19.16 20.16
CA VAL A 80 26.42 20.56 19.71
C VAL A 80 27.71 21.25 20.17
N GLU A 81 28.08 21.07 21.43
CA GLU A 81 29.32 21.60 21.99
C GLU A 81 30.56 20.99 21.31
N LYS A 82 30.59 19.66 21.18
CA LYS A 82 31.69 18.93 20.54
C LYS A 82 31.94 19.40 19.10
N LEU A 83 30.87 19.59 18.33
CA LEU A 83 30.96 19.98 16.91
C LEU A 83 31.06 21.50 16.70
N LYS A 84 30.98 22.28 17.79
CA LYS A 84 31.02 23.76 17.76
C LYS A 84 30.01 24.31 16.76
N LEU A 85 28.76 23.85 16.86
CA LEU A 85 27.69 24.25 15.95
C LEU A 85 27.18 25.65 16.33
N GLU A 86 27.71 26.67 15.67
CA GLU A 86 27.26 28.05 15.84
C GLU A 86 25.81 28.23 15.37
N GLY A 87 25.01 28.97 16.14
CA GLY A 87 23.61 29.25 15.79
C GLY A 87 22.65 28.07 15.94
N PHE A 88 23.04 27.00 16.63
CA PHE A 88 22.15 25.88 16.93
C PHE A 88 21.01 26.34 17.85
N GLU A 89 19.77 26.09 17.43
CA GLU A 89 18.57 26.43 18.18
C GLU A 89 17.56 25.28 18.11
N TYR A 90 17.03 24.86 19.25
CA TYR A 90 15.99 23.85 19.32
C TYR A 90 14.68 24.37 18.72
N ARG A 91 14.10 23.63 17.79
CA ARG A 91 12.93 24.06 17.01
C ARG A 91 12.09 22.87 16.58
N GLY A 92 10.77 23.07 16.55
CA GLY A 92 9.83 22.13 15.94
C GLY A 92 9.61 22.41 14.45
N TYR A 93 9.11 21.40 13.75
CA TYR A 93 8.79 21.45 12.32
C TYR A 93 7.30 21.16 12.07
N PRO A 94 6.72 21.68 10.97
CA PRO A 94 5.34 21.37 10.62
C PRO A 94 5.21 19.89 10.29
N VAL A 95 4.28 19.20 10.96
CA VAL A 95 4.07 17.76 10.83
C VAL A 95 2.61 17.46 10.55
N THR A 96 2.37 16.59 9.57
CA THR A 96 1.07 15.95 9.32
C THR A 96 1.19 14.47 9.64
N LEU A 97 0.27 13.98 10.48
CA LEU A 97 0.24 12.58 10.90
C LEU A 97 -0.75 11.80 10.03
N TRP A 98 -0.31 10.68 9.49
CA TRP A 98 -1.07 9.78 8.64
C TRP A 98 -1.17 8.40 9.30
N ASP A 99 -2.28 7.69 9.09
CA ASP A 99 -2.50 6.34 9.57
C ASP A 99 -3.55 5.65 8.67
N PRO A 100 -3.25 4.51 8.02
CA PRO A 100 -4.24 3.82 7.18
C PRO A 100 -5.48 3.35 7.93
N PHE A 101 -5.41 3.20 9.26
CA PHE A 101 -6.54 2.83 10.11
C PHE A 101 -7.26 4.02 10.75
N GLY A 102 -6.71 5.23 10.62
CA GLY A 102 -7.29 6.49 11.09
C GLY A 102 -7.31 6.68 12.61
N GLU A 103 -6.49 5.96 13.38
CA GLU A 103 -6.46 6.04 14.84
C GLU A 103 -5.38 7.01 15.35
N MET A 104 -4.20 6.98 14.73
CA MET A 104 -3.02 7.75 15.14
C MET A 104 -2.73 8.96 14.24
N GLY A 105 -3.54 9.16 13.20
CA GLY A 105 -3.39 10.21 12.19
C GLY A 105 -4.57 10.24 11.22
N HIS A 106 -4.47 11.06 10.18
CA HIS A 106 -5.47 11.12 9.11
C HIS A 106 -5.52 9.78 8.33
N PRO A 107 -6.72 9.26 8.01
CA PRO A 107 -6.87 8.06 7.21
C PRO A 107 -6.14 8.13 5.87
N VAL A 108 -5.33 7.12 5.56
CA VAL A 108 -4.76 6.95 4.22
C VAL A 108 -5.55 5.88 3.49
N ARG A 109 -6.15 6.26 2.35
CA ARG A 109 -6.90 5.33 1.50
C ARG A 109 -6.40 5.31 0.07
N ALA A 110 -6.55 4.14 -0.55
CA ALA A 110 -6.38 3.87 -1.97
C ALA A 110 -7.68 3.27 -2.50
N THR A 111 -7.96 3.34 -3.81
CA THR A 111 -9.02 2.50 -4.38
C THR A 111 -8.44 1.17 -4.84
N VAL A 112 -9.29 0.15 -4.99
CA VAL A 112 -8.85 -1.16 -5.54
C VAL A 112 -8.34 -1.01 -6.97
N SER A 113 -9.01 -0.22 -7.80
CA SER A 113 -8.59 0.13 -9.16
C SER A 113 -7.18 0.72 -9.18
N ASP A 114 -6.93 1.70 -8.30
CA ASP A 114 -5.68 2.45 -8.24
C ASP A 114 -4.51 1.62 -7.69
N MET A 115 -4.77 0.76 -6.70
CA MET A 115 -3.78 -0.23 -6.24
C MET A 115 -3.39 -1.20 -7.36
N GLY A 116 -4.37 -1.61 -8.16
CA GLY A 116 -4.16 -2.47 -9.30
C GLY A 116 -3.85 -3.94 -8.94
N PRO A 117 -3.88 -4.83 -9.94
CA PRO A 117 -3.82 -6.27 -9.73
C PRO A 117 -2.44 -6.77 -9.29
N LEU A 118 -1.34 -6.11 -9.69
CA LEU A 118 0.02 -6.51 -9.32
C LEU A 118 0.28 -6.34 -7.82
N LEU A 119 -0.01 -5.14 -7.29
CA LEU A 119 0.19 -4.81 -5.89
C LEU A 119 -0.79 -5.57 -4.98
N LEU A 120 -2.04 -5.75 -5.43
CA LEU A 120 -3.01 -6.59 -4.72
C LEU A 120 -2.60 -8.06 -4.71
N SER A 121 -2.04 -8.58 -5.81
CA SER A 121 -1.51 -9.96 -5.84
C SER A 121 -0.43 -10.15 -4.78
N ARG A 122 0.46 -9.16 -4.62
CA ARG A 122 1.47 -9.18 -3.55
C ARG A 122 0.83 -9.09 -2.16
N MET A 123 -0.14 -8.19 -1.97
CA MET A 123 -0.81 -8.00 -0.68
C MET A 123 -1.55 -9.25 -0.22
N LEU A 124 -2.18 -9.96 -1.16
CA LEU A 124 -2.96 -11.18 -0.94
C LEU A 124 -2.12 -12.47 -0.99
N ASP A 125 -0.82 -12.37 -1.24
CA ASP A 125 0.11 -13.50 -1.38
C ASP A 125 -0.29 -14.49 -2.49
N LEU A 126 -0.71 -13.96 -3.63
CA LEU A 126 -1.15 -14.77 -4.75
C LEU A 126 0.04 -15.34 -5.52
N ASN A 127 -0.10 -16.58 -5.98
CA ASN A 127 0.82 -17.15 -6.97
C ASN A 127 0.57 -16.58 -8.37
N GLU A 128 1.44 -16.88 -9.32
CA GLU A 128 1.37 -16.35 -10.69
C GLU A 128 0.03 -16.64 -11.39
N THR A 129 -0.51 -17.84 -11.20
CA THR A 129 -1.81 -18.23 -11.80
C THR A 129 -2.97 -17.44 -11.19
N GLN A 130 -2.97 -17.26 -9.88
CA GLN A 130 -3.98 -16.46 -9.17
C GLN A 130 -3.86 -14.97 -9.52
N GLY A 131 -2.64 -14.44 -9.64
CA GLY A 131 -2.39 -13.09 -10.12
C GLY A 131 -2.86 -12.87 -11.55
N GLY A 132 -2.67 -13.86 -12.44
CA GLY A 132 -3.22 -13.86 -13.79
C GLY A 132 -4.76 -13.78 -13.82
N VAL A 133 -5.43 -14.54 -12.94
CA VAL A 133 -6.89 -14.44 -12.78
C VAL A 133 -7.32 -13.08 -12.22
N LEU A 134 -6.57 -12.53 -11.27
CA LEU A 134 -6.86 -11.19 -10.74
C LEU A 134 -6.72 -10.11 -11.83
N ASN A 135 -5.67 -10.17 -12.64
CA ASN A 135 -5.49 -9.29 -13.81
C ASN A 135 -6.69 -9.36 -14.77
N LEU A 136 -7.18 -10.57 -15.05
CA LEU A 136 -8.36 -10.77 -15.89
C LEU A 136 -9.61 -10.13 -15.28
N VAL A 137 -9.82 -10.27 -13.97
CA VAL A 137 -10.96 -9.65 -13.28
C VAL A 137 -10.94 -8.12 -13.40
N PHE A 138 -9.75 -7.52 -13.26
CA PHE A 138 -9.56 -6.09 -13.49
C PHE A 138 -9.88 -5.70 -14.93
N LYS A 139 -9.38 -6.47 -15.90
CA LYS A 139 -9.65 -6.21 -17.32
C LYS A 139 -11.14 -6.26 -17.65
N VAL A 140 -11.86 -7.25 -17.11
CA VAL A 140 -13.32 -7.35 -17.28
C VAL A 140 -14.04 -6.17 -16.62
N ALA A 141 -13.58 -5.68 -15.45
CA ALA A 141 -14.14 -4.50 -14.81
C ALA A 141 -13.98 -3.26 -15.71
N ASP A 142 -12.77 -3.03 -16.22
CA ASP A 142 -12.45 -1.89 -17.11
C ASP A 142 -13.28 -1.92 -18.39
N ASP A 143 -13.37 -3.07 -19.06
CA ASP A 143 -14.11 -3.22 -20.32
C ASP A 143 -15.63 -3.04 -20.14
N ASN A 144 -16.13 -3.22 -18.91
CA ASN A 144 -17.53 -3.00 -18.55
C ASN A 144 -17.78 -1.63 -17.88
N GLY A 145 -16.75 -0.79 -17.71
CA GLY A 145 -16.85 0.49 -17.01
C GLY A 145 -17.26 0.37 -15.54
N LEU A 146 -16.86 -0.72 -14.87
CA LEU A 146 -17.20 -1.00 -13.47
C LEU A 146 -16.07 -0.53 -12.55
N LEU A 147 -16.37 0.42 -11.66
CA LEU A 147 -15.40 0.96 -10.73
C LEU A 147 -15.11 -0.04 -9.60
N LEU A 148 -13.83 -0.27 -9.32
CA LEU A 148 -13.37 -1.04 -8.15
C LEU A 148 -12.87 -0.08 -7.08
N LEU A 149 -13.74 0.37 -6.19
CA LEU A 149 -13.40 1.33 -5.15
C LEU A 149 -12.92 0.63 -3.88
N ASP A 150 -13.68 -0.37 -3.41
CA ASP A 150 -13.44 -1.08 -2.16
C ASP A 150 -13.31 -2.61 -2.31
N LEU A 151 -13.10 -3.32 -1.19
CA LEU A 151 -12.98 -4.78 -1.20
C LEU A 151 -14.30 -5.51 -1.56
N LYS A 152 -15.46 -4.87 -1.34
CA LYS A 152 -16.76 -5.44 -1.71
C LYS A 152 -16.92 -5.45 -3.22
N ASP A 153 -16.47 -4.40 -3.89
CA ASP A 153 -16.46 -4.32 -5.36
C ASP A 153 -15.64 -5.45 -5.97
N LEU A 154 -14.43 -5.66 -5.47
CA LEU A 154 -13.56 -6.72 -5.97
C LEU A 154 -14.16 -8.10 -5.72
N ARG A 155 -14.75 -8.32 -4.54
CA ARG A 155 -15.44 -9.57 -4.22
C ARG A 155 -16.63 -9.82 -5.14
N SER A 156 -17.42 -8.79 -5.44
CA SER A 156 -18.53 -8.88 -6.39
C SER A 156 -18.05 -9.17 -7.81
N MET A 157 -16.98 -8.51 -8.26
CA MET A 157 -16.39 -8.78 -9.58
C MET A 157 -15.83 -10.20 -9.68
N LEU A 158 -15.18 -10.71 -8.65
CA LEU A 158 -14.71 -12.10 -8.60
C LEU A 158 -15.88 -13.10 -8.69
N ALA A 159 -16.99 -12.82 -8.01
CA ALA A 159 -18.19 -13.66 -8.09
C ALA A 159 -18.80 -13.62 -9.50
N PHE A 160 -18.95 -12.42 -10.07
CA PHE A 160 -19.47 -12.23 -11.42
C PHE A 160 -18.64 -12.94 -12.48
N VAL A 161 -17.31 -12.79 -12.44
CA VAL A 161 -16.41 -13.49 -13.38
C VAL A 161 -16.46 -15.01 -13.17
N GLY A 162 -16.54 -15.47 -11.92
CA GLY A 162 -16.67 -16.90 -11.61
C GLY A 162 -17.97 -17.54 -12.13
N GLU A 163 -19.10 -16.84 -11.99
CA GLU A 163 -20.42 -17.30 -12.46
C GLU A 163 -20.51 -17.31 -13.99
N ASN A 164 -19.83 -16.38 -14.66
CA ASN A 164 -19.84 -16.22 -16.12
C ASN A 164 -18.54 -16.71 -16.77
N ALA A 165 -17.77 -17.56 -16.10
CA ALA A 165 -16.42 -17.96 -16.52
C ALA A 165 -16.36 -18.53 -17.95
N LYS A 166 -17.43 -19.22 -18.40
CA LYS A 166 -17.50 -19.77 -19.77
C LYS A 166 -17.49 -18.69 -20.85
N GLU A 167 -18.11 -17.54 -20.59
CA GLU A 167 -18.17 -16.42 -21.52
C GLU A 167 -16.82 -15.74 -21.64
N PHE A 168 -16.14 -15.55 -20.49
CA PHE A 168 -14.82 -14.93 -20.45
C PHE A 168 -13.68 -15.86 -20.89
N THR A 169 -13.86 -17.18 -20.87
CA THR A 169 -12.81 -18.15 -21.20
C THR A 169 -12.29 -17.98 -22.63
N THR A 170 -13.17 -17.68 -23.58
CA THR A 170 -12.81 -17.56 -25.00
C THR A 170 -12.01 -16.29 -25.29
N GLU A 171 -12.29 -15.21 -24.55
CA GLU A 171 -11.71 -13.89 -24.81
C GLU A 171 -10.47 -13.61 -23.94
N TYR A 172 -10.47 -14.06 -22.69
CA TYR A 172 -9.44 -13.71 -21.70
C TYR A 172 -8.65 -14.91 -21.17
N GLY A 173 -9.06 -16.14 -21.50
CA GLY A 173 -8.43 -17.37 -21.04
C GLY A 173 -9.13 -18.01 -19.84
N ASN A 174 -8.66 -19.20 -19.45
CA ASN A 174 -9.36 -20.05 -18.49
C ASN A 174 -9.35 -19.48 -17.07
N VAL A 175 -10.54 -19.28 -16.50
CA VAL A 175 -10.74 -18.88 -15.10
C VAL A 175 -11.14 -20.09 -14.27
N SER A 176 -10.24 -20.57 -13.42
CA SER A 176 -10.55 -21.70 -12.53
C SER A 176 -11.30 -21.24 -11.28
N ALA A 177 -12.34 -21.98 -10.88
CA ALA A 177 -13.07 -21.74 -9.63
C ALA A 177 -12.15 -21.83 -8.39
N ALA A 178 -11.09 -22.64 -8.47
CA ALA A 178 -10.09 -22.78 -7.40
C ALA A 178 -9.30 -21.47 -7.20
N SER A 179 -8.90 -20.80 -8.29
CA SER A 179 -8.21 -19.51 -8.22
C SER A 179 -9.11 -18.42 -7.64
N ILE A 180 -10.37 -18.31 -8.11
CA ILE A 180 -11.35 -17.37 -7.57
C ILE A 180 -11.54 -17.58 -6.07
N GLY A 181 -11.74 -18.83 -5.64
CA GLY A 181 -11.90 -19.16 -4.22
C GLY A 181 -10.66 -18.84 -3.37
N ALA A 182 -9.45 -18.96 -3.94
CA ALA A 182 -8.22 -18.59 -3.25
C ALA A 182 -8.12 -17.06 -3.05
N ILE A 183 -8.40 -16.28 -4.11
CA ILE A 183 -8.40 -14.82 -4.03
C ILE A 183 -9.44 -14.34 -3.02
N GLN A 184 -10.66 -14.89 -3.05
CA GLN A 184 -11.72 -14.54 -2.09
C GLN A 184 -11.32 -14.82 -0.63
N ARG A 185 -10.59 -15.92 -0.35
CA ARG A 185 -10.06 -16.18 1.00
C ARG A 185 -8.98 -15.18 1.40
N GLY A 186 -8.11 -14.78 0.46
CA GLY A 186 -7.15 -13.71 0.67
C GLY A 186 -7.83 -12.41 1.06
N LEU A 187 -8.91 -12.03 0.36
CA LEU A 187 -9.69 -10.83 0.67
C LEU A 187 -10.30 -10.90 2.08
N LEU A 188 -10.86 -12.04 2.49
CA LEU A 188 -11.39 -12.22 3.84
C LEU A 188 -10.32 -12.09 4.93
N ALA A 189 -9.10 -12.59 4.67
CA ALA A 189 -7.98 -12.42 5.58
C ALA A 189 -7.56 -10.95 5.69
N LEU A 190 -7.56 -10.24 4.57
CA LEU A 190 -7.25 -8.81 4.50
C LEU A 190 -8.31 -7.96 5.22
N GLU A 191 -9.60 -8.24 5.03
CA GLU A 191 -10.71 -7.62 5.76
C GLU A 191 -10.52 -7.80 7.28
N SER A 192 -10.15 -9.00 7.72
CA SER A 192 -9.89 -9.32 9.13
C SER A 192 -8.70 -8.56 9.71
N GLN A 193 -7.76 -8.11 8.87
CA GLN A 193 -6.62 -7.26 9.24
C GLN A 193 -6.93 -5.76 9.14
N GLY A 194 -8.19 -5.39 8.85
CA GLY A 194 -8.61 -3.99 8.74
C GLY A 194 -8.43 -3.38 7.35
N GLY A 195 -8.24 -4.19 6.31
CA GLY A 195 -8.10 -3.73 4.93
C GLY A 195 -9.27 -2.87 4.44
N GLU A 196 -10.48 -3.07 4.96
CA GLU A 196 -11.65 -2.23 4.65
C GLU A 196 -11.44 -0.74 4.96
N LYS A 197 -10.54 -0.40 5.89
CA LYS A 197 -10.24 1.00 6.20
C LYS A 197 -9.29 1.65 5.19
N ILE A 198 -8.50 0.83 4.48
CA ILE A 198 -7.47 1.24 3.52
C ILE A 198 -8.05 1.39 2.12
N PHE A 199 -9.05 0.58 1.76
CA PHE A 199 -9.68 0.66 0.45
C PHE A 199 -10.96 1.49 0.47
N GLY A 200 -11.00 2.57 -0.31
CA GLY A 200 -12.18 3.44 -0.47
C GLY A 200 -11.85 4.91 -0.70
N GLU A 201 -12.86 5.77 -0.59
CA GLU A 201 -12.74 7.21 -0.83
C GLU A 201 -12.94 8.08 0.45
N PRO A 202 -12.36 9.30 0.51
CA PRO A 202 -11.48 9.89 -0.48
C PRO A 202 -10.12 9.21 -0.48
N MET A 203 -9.63 8.94 -1.70
CA MET A 203 -8.26 8.50 -1.92
C MET A 203 -7.28 9.61 -1.53
N LEU A 204 -6.09 9.23 -1.04
CA LEU A 204 -5.04 10.19 -0.73
C LEU A 204 -4.73 11.05 -1.96
N ASN A 205 -4.86 12.36 -1.82
CA ASN A 205 -4.35 13.29 -2.82
C ASN A 205 -2.86 13.50 -2.59
N ILE A 206 -2.03 13.02 -3.52
CA ILE A 206 -0.57 13.16 -3.43
C ILE A 206 -0.09 14.62 -3.30
N ALA A 207 -0.88 15.59 -3.78
CA ALA A 207 -0.57 17.01 -3.64
C ALA A 207 -0.54 17.46 -2.17
N ASP A 208 -1.31 16.81 -1.30
CA ASP A 208 -1.33 17.11 0.13
C ASP A 208 -0.02 16.72 0.83
N LEU A 209 0.74 15.78 0.26
CA LEU A 209 2.07 15.44 0.77
C LEU A 209 3.14 16.48 0.42
N MET A 210 2.84 17.40 -0.52
CA MET A 210 3.79 18.42 -1.00
C MET A 210 3.52 19.81 -0.42
N GLN A 211 2.74 19.90 0.66
CA GLN A 211 2.37 21.16 1.29
C GLN A 211 3.55 21.81 2.04
N THR A 212 3.48 23.13 2.19
CA THR A 212 4.41 23.92 3.02
C THR A 212 3.63 24.72 4.05
N ASP A 213 4.24 24.97 5.20
CA ASP A 213 3.72 25.84 6.25
C ASP A 213 4.80 26.85 6.64
N CYS A 214 4.46 28.14 6.56
CA CYS A 214 5.36 29.25 6.84
C CYS A 214 6.73 29.15 6.13
N GLY A 215 6.74 28.68 4.87
CA GLY A 215 7.94 28.49 4.06
C GLY A 215 8.74 27.21 4.36
N LYS A 216 8.35 26.44 5.39
CA LYS A 216 8.92 25.12 5.69
C LYS A 216 8.11 24.02 5.01
N GLY A 217 8.78 22.97 4.54
CA GLY A 217 8.11 21.78 4.00
C GLY A 217 7.43 20.98 5.09
N VAL A 218 6.18 20.56 4.87
CA VAL A 218 5.46 19.70 5.82
C VAL A 218 6.12 18.32 5.88
N ILE A 219 6.35 17.82 7.09
CA ILE A 219 6.88 16.49 7.34
C ILE A 219 5.71 15.54 7.58
N ASN A 220 5.45 14.68 6.60
CA ASN A 220 4.38 13.70 6.61
C ASN A 220 4.88 12.42 7.28
N ILE A 221 4.25 12.04 8.39
CA ILE A 221 4.64 10.84 9.16
C ILE A 221 3.52 9.82 9.08
N LEU A 222 3.77 8.69 8.42
CA LEU A 222 2.86 7.55 8.38
C LEU A 222 3.11 6.67 9.61
N SER A 223 2.15 6.63 10.53
CA SER A 223 2.15 5.71 11.66
C SER A 223 1.96 4.28 11.13
N ALA A 224 3.00 3.45 11.26
CA ALA A 224 3.05 2.10 10.68
C ALA A 224 3.25 0.98 11.72
N ASP A 225 3.14 1.31 13.01
CA ASP A 225 3.28 0.39 14.13
C ASP A 225 2.31 -0.80 14.06
N LYS A 226 1.04 -0.55 13.68
CA LYS A 226 0.07 -1.63 13.43
C LYS A 226 0.30 -2.33 12.09
N LEU A 227 0.68 -1.58 11.05
CA LEU A 227 0.95 -2.13 9.71
C LEU A 227 2.10 -3.14 9.73
N MET A 228 3.06 -3.00 10.65
CA MET A 228 4.13 -3.97 10.87
C MET A 228 3.64 -5.39 11.18
N GLN A 229 2.43 -5.54 11.73
CA GLN A 229 1.83 -6.86 11.94
C GLN A 229 1.46 -7.53 10.62
N SER A 230 1.36 -6.75 9.53
CA SER A 230 1.08 -7.20 8.16
C SER A 230 2.12 -6.63 7.18
N PRO A 231 3.38 -7.15 7.17
CA PRO A 231 4.48 -6.59 6.38
C PRO A 231 4.18 -6.45 4.87
N LYS A 232 3.39 -7.38 4.30
CA LYS A 232 2.97 -7.31 2.90
C LYS A 232 2.09 -6.10 2.61
N MET A 233 1.14 -5.80 3.51
CA MET A 233 0.28 -4.62 3.42
C MET A 233 1.09 -3.33 3.54
N TYR A 234 2.01 -3.27 4.50
CA TYR A 234 2.94 -2.15 4.65
C TYR A 234 3.74 -1.88 3.37
N ALA A 235 4.40 -2.92 2.85
CA ALA A 235 5.21 -2.81 1.65
C ALA A 235 4.36 -2.37 0.45
N THR A 236 3.21 -3.02 0.25
CA THR A 236 2.31 -2.69 -0.85
C THR A 236 1.82 -1.24 -0.78
N LEU A 237 1.41 -0.74 0.39
CA LEU A 237 0.94 0.64 0.55
C LEU A 237 2.04 1.67 0.19
N LEU A 238 3.27 1.43 0.62
CA LEU A 238 4.40 2.31 0.32
C LEU A 238 4.78 2.30 -1.16
N LEU A 239 4.74 1.13 -1.80
CA LEU A 239 4.99 0.99 -3.24
C LEU A 239 3.89 1.62 -4.08
N TRP A 240 2.65 1.48 -3.64
CA TRP A 240 1.52 2.19 -4.23
C TRP A 240 1.74 3.70 -4.17
N LEU A 241 2.09 4.25 -3.01
CA LEU A 241 2.31 5.68 -2.86
C LEU A 241 3.43 6.22 -3.77
N LEU A 242 4.52 5.48 -3.94
CA LEU A 242 5.58 5.83 -4.91
C LEU A 242 5.08 5.76 -6.36
N SER A 243 4.28 4.76 -6.68
CA SER A 243 3.71 4.58 -8.03
C SER A 243 2.76 5.74 -8.35
N GLU A 244 1.89 6.12 -7.41
CA GLU A 244 0.99 7.26 -7.54
C GLU A 244 1.72 8.57 -7.79
N LEU A 245 2.81 8.83 -7.07
CA LEU A 245 3.66 9.99 -7.31
C LEU A 245 4.32 9.94 -8.68
N PHE A 246 4.83 8.77 -9.07
CA PHE A 246 5.41 8.59 -10.39
C PHE A 246 4.37 8.79 -11.49
N GLU A 247 3.12 8.40 -11.33
CA GLU A 247 2.11 8.51 -12.40
C GLU A 247 1.56 9.94 -12.50
N ASN A 248 1.31 10.60 -11.37
CA ASN A 248 0.63 11.89 -11.33
C ASN A 248 1.56 13.12 -11.37
N LEU A 249 2.84 13.00 -11.01
CA LEU A 249 3.74 14.15 -11.04
C LEU A 249 4.27 14.44 -12.45
N PRO A 250 4.30 15.71 -12.90
CA PRO A 250 4.94 16.05 -14.16
C PRO A 250 6.47 15.97 -14.05
N GLU A 251 7.11 15.69 -15.17
CA GLU A 251 8.56 15.82 -15.31
C GLU A 251 9.01 17.25 -14.93
N ALA A 252 10.07 17.34 -14.13
CA ALA A 252 10.52 18.59 -13.52
C ALA A 252 11.94 19.00 -13.96
N GLY A 253 12.70 18.10 -14.58
CA GLY A 253 14.08 18.35 -14.96
C GLY A 253 15.00 18.55 -13.75
N ASP A 254 16.04 19.37 -13.92
CA ASP A 254 17.00 19.67 -12.85
C ASP A 254 16.50 20.87 -12.03
N LEU A 255 16.05 20.59 -10.80
CA LEU A 255 15.57 21.60 -9.85
C LEU A 255 16.68 22.00 -8.86
N ASP A 256 16.62 23.24 -8.37
CA ASP A 256 17.49 23.74 -7.29
C ASP A 256 17.36 22.93 -5.98
N LYS A 257 16.20 22.30 -5.76
CA LYS A 257 15.87 21.41 -4.64
C LYS A 257 14.72 20.47 -5.05
N PRO A 258 14.58 19.28 -4.43
CA PRO A 258 13.49 18.35 -4.72
C PRO A 258 12.12 18.94 -4.37
N LYS A 259 11.06 18.42 -5.00
CA LYS A 259 9.66 18.70 -4.65
C LYS A 259 9.21 17.96 -3.39
N LEU A 260 9.78 16.78 -3.14
CA LEU A 260 9.43 15.88 -2.05
C LEU A 260 10.57 14.90 -1.79
N VAL A 261 10.76 14.49 -0.54
CA VAL A 261 11.73 13.44 -0.16
C VAL A 261 11.02 12.34 0.64
N PHE A 262 11.15 11.09 0.18
CA PHE A 262 10.68 9.89 0.86
C PHE A 262 11.78 9.25 1.69
N PHE A 263 11.45 8.86 2.92
CA PHE A 263 12.25 8.01 3.77
C PHE A 263 11.48 6.73 4.07
N PHE A 264 12.07 5.59 3.67
CA PHE A 264 11.57 4.27 4.01
C PHE A 264 12.35 3.74 5.20
N ASP A 265 11.80 3.88 6.41
CA ASP A 265 12.34 3.16 7.57
C ASP A 265 12.03 1.67 7.43
N GLU A 266 13.00 0.85 7.85
CA GLU A 266 12.99 -0.60 7.67
C GLU A 266 12.75 -1.02 6.20
N ALA A 267 13.51 -0.42 5.28
CA ALA A 267 13.40 -0.65 3.84
C ALA A 267 13.49 -2.12 3.41
N HIS A 268 14.13 -2.99 4.22
CA HIS A 268 14.18 -4.44 3.98
C HIS A 268 12.78 -5.07 3.81
N LEU A 269 11.75 -4.50 4.43
CA LEU A 269 10.37 -4.97 4.33
C LEU A 269 9.78 -4.82 2.93
N LEU A 270 10.29 -3.88 2.12
CA LEU A 270 9.86 -3.69 0.73
C LEU A 270 10.33 -4.84 -0.18
N PHE A 271 11.45 -5.46 0.16
CA PHE A 271 12.15 -6.40 -0.71
C PHE A 271 12.09 -7.85 -0.22
N ALA A 272 11.82 -8.09 1.07
CA ALA A 272 11.73 -9.43 1.65
C ALA A 272 10.71 -10.30 0.90
N ASP A 273 11.16 -11.40 0.30
CA ASP A 273 10.35 -12.32 -0.51
C ASP A 273 9.58 -11.64 -1.66
N ALA A 274 10.03 -10.48 -2.13
CA ALA A 274 9.39 -9.77 -3.24
C ALA A 274 9.63 -10.53 -4.57
N PRO A 275 8.59 -10.80 -5.38
CA PRO A 275 8.77 -11.38 -6.70
C PRO A 275 9.63 -10.49 -7.61
N ASP A 276 10.37 -11.08 -8.54
CA ASP A 276 11.27 -10.34 -9.46
C ASP A 276 10.55 -9.20 -10.20
N ALA A 277 9.33 -9.45 -10.69
CA ALA A 277 8.51 -8.44 -11.35
C ALA A 277 8.22 -7.20 -10.47
N LEU A 278 8.07 -7.41 -9.15
CA LEU A 278 7.87 -6.31 -8.21
C LEU A 278 9.19 -5.54 -8.01
N VAL A 279 10.31 -6.25 -7.84
CA VAL A 279 11.64 -5.62 -7.69
C VAL A 279 11.98 -4.77 -8.92
N GLU A 280 11.69 -5.26 -10.12
CA GLU A 280 11.88 -4.52 -11.37
C GLU A 280 11.00 -3.26 -11.44
N LYS A 281 9.74 -3.35 -11.01
CA LYS A 281 8.86 -2.17 -10.92
C LYS A 281 9.40 -1.15 -9.91
N ILE A 282 9.91 -1.59 -8.76
CA ILE A 282 10.52 -0.70 -7.76
C ILE A 282 11.74 0.01 -8.33
N GLU A 283 12.66 -0.74 -8.96
CA GLU A 283 13.83 -0.18 -9.63
C GLU A 283 13.42 0.88 -10.66
N GLN A 284 12.44 0.56 -11.51
CA GLN A 284 11.93 1.47 -12.52
C GLN A 284 11.36 2.75 -11.88
N VAL A 285 10.53 2.62 -10.85
CA VAL A 285 9.92 3.77 -10.17
C VAL A 285 11.00 4.63 -9.51
N VAL A 286 11.93 4.03 -8.75
CA VAL A 286 13.04 4.77 -8.13
C VAL A 286 13.86 5.51 -9.20
N ARG A 287 14.22 4.84 -10.29
CA ARG A 287 15.00 5.45 -11.38
C ARG A 287 14.28 6.63 -12.03
N LEU A 288 12.97 6.52 -12.28
CA LEU A 288 12.21 7.52 -13.03
C LEU A 288 11.65 8.64 -12.15
N ILE A 289 11.34 8.39 -10.88
CA ILE A 289 10.76 9.42 -9.99
C ILE A 289 11.75 10.59 -9.74
N ARG A 290 13.04 10.34 -9.94
CA ARG A 290 14.09 11.36 -9.91
C ARG A 290 13.81 12.54 -10.83
N SER A 291 13.43 12.29 -12.09
CA SER A 291 13.20 13.35 -13.08
C SER A 291 11.92 14.15 -12.81
N LYS A 292 11.02 13.61 -11.97
CA LYS A 292 9.86 14.29 -11.40
C LYS A 292 10.21 15.14 -10.16
N GLY A 293 11.46 15.11 -9.71
CA GLY A 293 11.98 15.91 -8.61
C GLY A 293 11.77 15.28 -7.23
N VAL A 294 11.60 13.96 -7.13
CA VAL A 294 11.40 13.26 -5.86
C VAL A 294 12.68 12.52 -5.43
N GLY A 295 13.11 12.73 -4.18
CA GLY A 295 14.17 11.94 -3.56
C GLY A 295 13.63 10.74 -2.81
N VAL A 296 14.38 9.63 -2.80
CA VAL A 296 14.01 8.40 -2.09
C VAL A 296 15.19 7.94 -1.26
N TYR A 297 15.00 7.75 0.03
CA TYR A 297 16.04 7.35 0.97
C TYR A 297 15.62 6.07 1.65
N PHE A 298 16.36 5.00 1.41
CA PHE A 298 16.15 3.73 2.09
C PHE A 298 16.92 3.73 3.40
N VAL A 299 16.24 3.41 4.49
CA VAL A 299 16.84 3.28 5.81
C VAL A 299 16.70 1.83 6.25
N THR A 300 17.82 1.13 6.37
CA THR A 300 17.83 -0.30 6.70
C THR A 300 19.01 -0.66 7.59
N GLN A 301 19.06 -1.90 8.07
CA GLN A 301 20.17 -2.33 8.91
C GLN A 301 21.40 -2.65 8.09
N ASN A 302 21.24 -3.34 6.95
CA ASN A 302 22.33 -3.81 6.11
C ASN A 302 22.11 -3.38 4.65
N PRO A 303 23.13 -2.85 3.94
CA PRO A 303 23.01 -2.57 2.50
C PRO A 303 22.52 -3.74 1.66
N ALA A 304 22.87 -4.98 2.04
CA ALA A 304 22.45 -6.20 1.35
C ALA A 304 20.94 -6.50 1.45
N ASP A 305 20.20 -5.76 2.29
CA ASP A 305 18.74 -5.85 2.35
C ASP A 305 18.07 -5.15 1.14
N VAL A 306 18.82 -4.37 0.38
CA VAL A 306 18.36 -3.66 -0.83
C VAL A 306 18.95 -4.35 -2.07
N PRO A 307 18.14 -4.76 -3.05
CA PRO A 307 18.63 -5.40 -4.27
C PRO A 307 19.62 -4.53 -5.04
N ASP A 308 20.67 -5.12 -5.62
CA ASP A 308 21.76 -4.40 -6.33
C ASP A 308 21.24 -3.44 -7.41
N LYS A 309 20.20 -3.87 -8.15
CA LYS A 309 19.55 -3.04 -9.18
C LYS A 309 19.04 -1.71 -8.60
N VAL A 310 18.40 -1.74 -7.42
CA VAL A 310 17.93 -0.55 -6.70
C VAL A 310 19.10 0.18 -6.03
N LEU A 311 20.01 -0.56 -5.40
CA LEU A 311 21.18 -0.03 -4.72
C LEU A 311 22.04 0.85 -5.63
N SER A 312 22.15 0.49 -6.91
CA SER A 312 22.87 1.25 -7.95
C SER A 312 22.27 2.63 -8.25
N GLN A 313 21.00 2.84 -7.91
CA GLN A 313 20.32 4.13 -8.09
C GLN A 313 20.53 5.08 -6.90
N LEU A 314 21.10 4.61 -5.79
CA LEU A 314 21.24 5.37 -4.55
C LEU A 314 22.59 6.10 -4.52
N GLY A 315 22.58 7.41 -4.81
CA GLY A 315 23.81 8.20 -4.93
C GLY A 315 24.38 8.69 -3.61
N ASN A 316 23.54 8.98 -2.61
CA ASN A 316 23.97 9.50 -1.30
C ASN A 316 24.09 8.35 -0.28
N ARG A 317 25.18 8.30 0.50
CA ARG A 317 25.45 7.21 1.45
C ARG A 317 25.73 7.75 2.86
N VAL A 318 25.08 7.14 3.85
CA VAL A 318 25.41 7.29 5.27
C VAL A 318 25.42 5.91 5.93
N GLN A 319 26.61 5.43 6.28
CA GLN A 319 26.82 4.13 6.91
C GLN A 319 27.19 4.33 8.39
N HIS A 320 26.27 3.98 9.29
CA HIS A 320 26.53 3.89 10.73
C HIS A 320 27.20 2.56 11.09
N ALA A 321 27.58 2.40 12.35
CA ALA A 321 28.24 1.19 12.83
C ALA A 321 27.48 -0.10 12.46
N LEU A 322 28.20 -1.13 12.03
CA LEU A 322 27.71 -2.50 11.90
C LEU A 322 28.42 -3.39 12.92
N ARG A 323 27.71 -4.39 13.44
CA ARG A 323 28.30 -5.34 14.39
C ARG A 323 28.68 -6.62 13.65
N ALA A 324 29.98 -6.88 13.51
CA ALA A 324 30.51 -8.01 12.76
C ALA A 324 30.79 -9.25 13.65
N PHE A 325 29.75 -9.96 14.10
CA PHE A 325 29.92 -11.15 14.95
C PHE A 325 29.93 -12.47 14.18
N SER A 326 29.33 -12.48 12.98
CA SER A 326 29.22 -13.67 12.14
C SER A 326 29.85 -13.47 10.75
N PRO A 327 30.12 -14.54 9.99
CA PRO A 327 30.55 -14.43 8.59
C PRO A 327 29.56 -13.66 7.71
N ARG A 328 28.27 -13.71 8.04
CA ARG A 328 27.24 -12.91 7.35
C ARG A 328 27.45 -11.43 7.61
N ASP A 329 27.75 -11.05 8.85
CA ASP A 329 27.96 -9.66 9.21
C ASP A 329 29.28 -9.11 8.64
N GLN A 330 30.32 -9.93 8.55
CA GLN A 330 31.57 -9.54 7.87
C GLN A 330 31.32 -9.24 6.39
N LYS A 331 30.53 -10.06 5.71
CA LYS A 331 30.10 -9.77 4.32
C LYS A 331 29.30 -8.47 4.24
N ALA A 332 28.47 -8.17 5.24
CA ALA A 332 27.71 -6.93 5.31
C ALA A 332 28.62 -5.69 5.45
N VAL A 333 29.64 -5.77 6.30
CA VAL A 333 30.65 -4.70 6.46
C VAL A 333 31.39 -4.46 5.16
N LYS A 334 31.85 -5.53 4.51
CA LYS A 334 32.54 -5.44 3.22
C LYS A 334 31.65 -4.84 2.14
N ALA A 335 30.42 -5.33 2.01
CA ALA A 335 29.47 -4.78 1.05
C ALA A 335 29.17 -3.29 1.32
N ALA A 336 29.07 -2.88 2.59
CA ALA A 336 28.91 -1.48 2.94
C ALA A 336 30.10 -0.63 2.48
N ALA A 337 31.34 -1.05 2.76
CA ALA A 337 32.55 -0.36 2.32
C ALA A 337 32.61 -0.22 0.79
N GLU A 338 32.33 -1.30 0.06
CA GLU A 338 32.38 -1.33 -1.43
C GLU A 338 31.33 -0.44 -2.11
N THR A 339 30.28 -0.02 -1.39
CA THR A 339 29.23 0.86 -1.96
C THR A 339 29.57 2.35 -1.92
N MET A 340 30.69 2.72 -1.31
CA MET A 340 31.14 4.09 -1.14
C MET A 340 32.40 4.36 -1.98
N ARG A 341 32.68 5.63 -2.25
CA ARG A 341 33.92 6.00 -2.91
C ARG A 341 35.07 5.98 -1.91
N ASP A 342 36.03 5.11 -2.19
CA ASP A 342 37.25 4.84 -1.42
C ASP A 342 38.02 6.09 -0.99
N ASN A 343 38.60 6.02 0.21
CA ASN A 343 39.49 7.02 0.78
C ASN A 343 40.82 6.39 1.19
N ASP A 344 41.89 6.68 0.44
CA ASP A 344 43.25 6.15 0.67
C ASP A 344 43.79 6.30 2.12
N LYS A 345 43.18 7.16 2.94
CA LYS A 345 43.59 7.45 4.32
C LYS A 345 42.74 6.74 5.38
N LEU A 346 41.71 6.00 4.97
CA LEU A 346 40.75 5.35 5.86
C LEU A 346 40.66 3.88 5.47
N ASP A 347 40.66 2.99 6.47
CA ASP A 347 40.22 1.60 6.25
C ASP A 347 38.72 1.57 6.54
N GLU A 348 37.89 1.58 5.49
CA GLU A 348 36.44 1.66 5.62
C GLU A 348 35.85 0.43 6.31
N GLU A 349 36.36 -0.77 6.03
CA GLU A 349 35.88 -2.00 6.65
C GLU A 349 36.15 -1.98 8.16
N ALA A 350 37.36 -1.63 8.57
CA ALA A 350 37.71 -1.48 9.98
C ALA A 350 36.88 -0.35 10.62
N ALA A 351 36.82 0.82 9.98
CA ALA A 351 36.11 1.97 10.49
C ALA A 351 34.65 1.66 10.77
N ILE A 352 33.93 0.98 9.87
CA ILE A 352 32.52 0.59 10.05
C ILE A 352 32.29 -0.18 11.35
N THR A 353 33.24 -1.03 11.77
CA THR A 353 33.14 -1.81 13.01
C THR A 353 33.49 -1.01 14.26
N GLU A 354 34.27 0.06 14.11
CA GLU A 354 34.77 0.93 15.18
C GLU A 354 33.93 2.19 15.42
N LEU A 355 32.98 2.48 14.53
CA LEU A 355 32.12 3.66 14.64
C LEU A 355 31.38 3.70 15.98
N GLY A 356 31.47 4.84 16.65
CA GLY A 356 30.67 5.15 17.84
C GLY A 356 29.21 5.50 17.51
N VAL A 357 28.38 5.64 18.54
CA VAL A 357 26.98 6.07 18.37
C VAL A 357 26.93 7.51 17.80
N GLY A 358 26.23 7.67 16.69
CA GLY A 358 26.13 8.93 15.96
C GLY A 358 27.39 9.32 15.19
N GLU A 359 28.38 8.42 15.07
CA GLU A 359 29.40 8.49 14.02
C GLU A 359 28.93 7.70 12.80
N ALA A 360 29.33 8.15 11.61
CA ALA A 360 29.07 7.45 10.37
C ALA A 360 30.21 7.64 9.37
N LEU A 361 30.31 6.72 8.42
CA LEU A 361 30.97 6.95 7.14
C LEU A 361 29.95 7.61 6.20
N VAL A 362 30.35 8.73 5.58
CA VAL A 362 29.45 9.55 4.77
C VAL A 362 30.07 9.81 3.41
N SER A 363 29.29 9.60 2.35
CA SER A 363 29.66 9.92 0.97
C SER A 363 28.44 10.53 0.27
N PHE A 364 28.44 11.86 0.15
CA PHE A 364 27.41 12.60 -0.58
C PHE A 364 27.88 12.98 -1.97
N LEU A 365 26.93 13.27 -2.86
CA LEU A 365 27.24 13.64 -4.23
C LEU A 365 27.79 15.06 -4.36
N ASP A 366 28.78 15.23 -5.23
CA ASP A 366 29.29 16.53 -5.65
C ASP A 366 28.35 17.23 -6.66
N GLU A 367 28.69 18.46 -7.06
CA GLU A 367 27.92 19.24 -8.05
C GLU A 367 27.81 18.58 -9.43
N LYS A 368 28.68 17.61 -9.74
CA LYS A 368 28.63 16.81 -10.98
C LYS A 368 27.86 15.51 -10.79
N GLY A 369 27.29 15.26 -9.61
CA GLY A 369 26.57 14.06 -9.27
C GLY A 369 27.47 12.83 -9.08
N ARG A 370 28.76 13.03 -8.80
CA ARG A 370 29.71 11.95 -8.49
C ARG A 370 29.78 11.78 -6.97
N PRO A 371 29.83 10.54 -6.46
CA PRO A 371 30.08 10.31 -5.04
C PRO A 371 31.36 11.01 -4.57
N GLY A 372 31.27 11.76 -3.48
CA GLY A 372 32.40 12.31 -2.76
C GLY A 372 33.21 11.21 -2.09
N VAL A 373 34.50 11.47 -1.85
CA VAL A 373 35.35 10.55 -1.08
C VAL A 373 34.73 10.34 0.29
N VAL A 374 34.67 9.09 0.75
CA VAL A 374 34.05 8.75 2.03
C VAL A 374 34.83 9.34 3.20
N GLU A 375 34.12 9.88 4.18
CA GLU A 375 34.72 10.48 5.36
C GLU A 375 34.05 9.94 6.64
N ARG A 376 34.86 9.67 7.67
CA ARG A 376 34.37 9.37 9.02
C ARG A 376 34.02 10.67 9.71
N ALA A 377 32.78 10.82 10.15
CA ALA A 377 32.32 12.03 10.81
C ALA A 377 31.19 11.78 11.81
N PHE A 378 30.93 12.77 12.66
CA PHE A 378 29.78 12.78 13.53
C PHE A 378 28.58 13.41 12.83
N ILE A 379 27.44 12.74 12.90
CA ILE A 379 26.17 13.30 12.42
C ILE A 379 25.80 14.52 13.28
N VAL A 380 25.36 15.59 12.61
CA VAL A 380 24.78 16.78 13.24
C VAL A 380 23.48 16.38 13.93
N PRO A 381 23.30 16.72 15.22
CA PRO A 381 22.11 16.30 15.94
C PRO A 381 20.88 17.11 15.48
N PRO A 382 19.67 16.53 15.56
CA PRO A 382 18.43 17.22 15.24
C PRO A 382 18.16 18.36 16.21
N THR A 383 17.43 19.36 15.72
CA THR A 383 16.90 20.50 16.48
C THR A 383 15.53 20.22 17.10
N GLY A 384 14.77 19.29 16.53
CA GLY A 384 13.52 18.80 17.08
C GLY A 384 13.71 17.79 18.21
N GLN A 385 12.63 17.47 18.92
CA GLN A 385 12.63 16.44 19.95
C GLN A 385 12.92 15.07 19.32
N ILE A 386 13.73 14.25 19.99
CA ILE A 386 13.96 12.85 19.62
C ILE A 386 12.95 11.98 20.38
N GLY A 387 12.24 11.10 19.67
CA GLY A 387 11.27 10.18 20.28
C GLY A 387 9.82 10.62 20.10
N PRO A 388 8.87 9.93 20.75
CA PRO A 388 7.44 10.16 20.54
C PRO A 388 6.93 11.45 21.21
N ILE A 389 5.86 12.01 20.64
CA ILE A 389 5.05 13.03 21.31
C ILE A 389 4.00 12.43 22.24
N THR A 390 3.47 13.26 23.14
CA THR A 390 2.32 12.90 23.99
C THR A 390 1.03 12.75 23.19
N PRO A 391 0.04 11.98 23.68
CA PRO A 391 -1.27 11.88 23.04
C PRO A 391 -1.98 13.23 22.85
N GLN A 392 -1.79 14.16 23.79
CA GLN A 392 -2.37 15.51 23.71
C GLN A 392 -1.74 16.33 22.57
N GLN A 393 -0.42 16.29 22.42
CA GLN A 393 0.27 16.92 21.29
C GLN A 393 -0.18 16.30 19.96
N ARG A 394 -0.34 14.97 19.91
CA ARG A 394 -0.84 14.27 18.72
C ARG A 394 -2.23 14.76 18.31
N GLN A 395 -3.17 14.85 19.24
CA GLN A 395 -4.52 15.35 18.95
C GLN A 395 -4.49 16.81 18.46
N GLN A 396 -3.60 17.63 19.01
CA GLN A 396 -3.42 19.01 18.56
C GLN A 396 -2.88 19.08 17.13
N LEU A 397 -1.94 18.23 16.75
CA LEU A 397 -1.42 18.16 15.38
C LEU A 397 -2.52 17.73 14.39
N ILE A 398 -3.26 16.67 14.70
CA ILE A 398 -4.35 16.17 13.84
C ILE A 398 -5.43 17.24 13.65
N SER A 399 -5.82 17.93 14.72
CA SER A 399 -6.88 18.94 14.64
C SER A 399 -6.49 20.25 13.94
N ARG A 400 -5.19 20.58 13.89
CA ARG A 400 -4.66 21.81 13.27
C ARG A 400 -4.05 21.58 11.89
N SER A 401 -3.98 20.33 11.46
CA SER A 401 -3.46 19.93 10.15
C SER A 401 -4.22 20.59 9.01
N LEU A 402 -3.51 20.88 7.92
CA LEU A 402 -4.07 21.48 6.70
C LEU A 402 -5.15 20.61 6.03
N VAL A 403 -5.15 19.29 6.31
CA VAL A 403 -6.09 18.31 5.74
C VAL A 403 -7.16 17.84 6.73
N ALA A 404 -7.25 18.47 7.91
CA ALA A 404 -8.20 18.09 8.93
C ALA A 404 -9.66 18.16 8.42
N GLY A 405 -10.40 17.05 8.57
CA GLY A 405 -11.80 16.95 8.17
C GLY A 405 -12.03 16.59 6.70
N VAL A 406 -10.96 16.33 5.94
CA VAL A 406 -11.02 15.82 4.55
C VAL A 406 -11.10 14.30 4.58
N TYR A 407 -10.06 13.64 5.08
CA TYR A 407 -9.90 12.18 5.00
C TYR A 407 -10.76 11.42 6.03
N GLU A 408 -11.26 12.09 7.07
CA GLU A 408 -12.19 11.48 8.03
C GLU A 408 -13.57 11.21 7.42
N LYS A 409 -13.95 11.89 6.35
CA LYS A 409 -15.25 11.76 5.69
C LYS A 409 -15.20 10.68 4.63
N GLN A 410 -15.72 9.49 4.91
CA GLN A 410 -15.88 8.46 3.90
C GLN A 410 -16.87 8.88 2.82
N ILE A 411 -16.54 8.58 1.57
CA ILE A 411 -17.39 8.79 0.40
C ILE A 411 -17.70 7.41 -0.18
N ASP A 412 -18.98 7.14 -0.40
CA ASP A 412 -19.49 5.89 -0.97
C ASP A 412 -20.28 6.25 -2.24
N ARG A 413 -19.68 6.00 -3.41
CA ARG A 413 -20.25 6.27 -4.73
C ARG A 413 -20.69 4.96 -5.37
N GLU A 414 -21.55 5.03 -6.38
CA GLU A 414 -21.94 3.85 -7.14
C GLU A 414 -20.71 3.18 -7.79
N SER A 415 -20.49 1.91 -7.47
CA SER A 415 -19.35 1.11 -7.94
C SER A 415 -19.81 -0.26 -8.46
N ALA A 416 -18.85 -1.15 -8.74
CA ALA A 416 -19.13 -2.46 -9.31
C ALA A 416 -20.13 -3.27 -8.47
N TYR A 417 -20.08 -3.17 -7.14
CA TYR A 417 -21.01 -3.85 -6.26
C TYR A 417 -22.47 -3.45 -6.54
N GLU A 418 -22.78 -2.15 -6.57
CA GLU A 418 -24.14 -1.62 -6.77
C GLU A 418 -24.66 -2.00 -8.16
N VAL A 419 -23.84 -1.80 -9.19
CA VAL A 419 -24.23 -2.06 -10.58
C VAL A 419 -24.50 -3.56 -10.81
N LEU A 420 -23.62 -4.45 -10.33
CA LEU A 420 -23.80 -5.89 -10.50
C LEU A 420 -24.98 -6.43 -9.68
N LYS A 421 -25.20 -5.89 -8.48
CA LYS A 421 -26.36 -6.23 -7.66
C LYS A 421 -27.66 -5.83 -8.36
N ALA A 422 -27.73 -4.61 -8.88
CA ALA A 422 -28.88 -4.12 -9.64
C ALA A 422 -29.15 -4.99 -10.89
N ARG A 423 -28.10 -5.39 -11.63
CA ARG A 423 -28.23 -6.31 -12.78
C ARG A 423 -28.81 -7.66 -12.37
N THR A 424 -28.33 -8.25 -11.27
CA THR A 424 -28.80 -9.53 -10.75
C THR A 424 -30.26 -9.45 -10.29
N GLU A 425 -30.64 -8.38 -9.58
CA GLU A 425 -32.02 -8.15 -9.13
C GLU A 425 -32.97 -7.95 -10.31
N GLN A 426 -32.57 -7.21 -11.35
CA GLN A 426 -33.34 -7.05 -12.58
C GLN A 426 -33.51 -8.35 -13.36
N ALA A 427 -32.46 -9.17 -13.46
CA ALA A 427 -32.53 -10.48 -14.11
C ALA A 427 -33.46 -11.44 -13.36
N ALA A 428 -33.38 -11.45 -12.02
CA ALA A 428 -34.27 -12.24 -11.18
C ALA A 428 -35.74 -11.80 -11.30
N ALA A 429 -36.00 -10.49 -11.35
CA ALA A 429 -37.33 -9.95 -11.56
C ALA A 429 -37.90 -10.33 -12.94
N LYS A 430 -37.09 -10.25 -14.01
CA LYS A 430 -37.48 -10.68 -15.36
C LYS A 430 -37.79 -12.18 -15.42
N ALA A 431 -36.93 -13.02 -14.82
CA ALA A 431 -37.16 -14.46 -14.78
C ALA A 431 -38.44 -14.82 -14.00
N GLN A 432 -38.74 -14.13 -12.90
CA GLN A 432 -39.99 -14.30 -12.16
C GLN A 432 -41.21 -13.86 -12.98
N ALA A 433 -41.11 -12.74 -13.69
CA ALA A 433 -42.17 -12.27 -14.59
C ALA A 433 -42.43 -13.27 -15.73
N GLU A 434 -41.39 -13.81 -16.37
CA GLU A 434 -41.53 -14.83 -17.42
C GLU A 434 -42.13 -16.15 -16.91
N VAL A 435 -41.83 -16.55 -15.68
CA VAL A 435 -42.44 -17.74 -15.06
C VAL A 435 -43.92 -17.47 -14.75
N GLN A 436 -44.26 -16.28 -14.24
CA GLN A 436 -45.65 -15.89 -13.98
C GLN A 436 -46.46 -15.78 -15.28
N GLU A 437 -45.90 -15.20 -16.35
CA GLU A 437 -46.52 -15.15 -17.67
C GLU A 437 -46.71 -16.55 -18.27
N LYS A 438 -45.72 -17.44 -18.13
CA LYS A 438 -45.86 -18.85 -18.55
C LYS A 438 -46.90 -19.60 -17.73
N GLU A 439 -47.03 -19.33 -16.43
CA GLU A 439 -48.07 -19.92 -15.58
C GLU A 439 -49.46 -19.38 -15.92
N GLN A 440 -49.60 -18.09 -16.22
CA GLN A 440 -50.85 -17.47 -16.68
C GLN A 440 -51.26 -17.97 -18.07
N ALA A 441 -50.34 -18.02 -19.04
CA ALA A 441 -50.61 -18.57 -20.37
C ALA A 441 -51.00 -20.07 -20.31
N ARG A 442 -50.40 -20.84 -19.38
CA ARG A 442 -50.75 -22.26 -19.16
C ARG A 442 -52.07 -22.43 -18.41
N ALA A 443 -52.52 -21.43 -17.65
CA ALA A 443 -53.85 -21.39 -17.05
C ALA A 443 -54.92 -21.04 -18.10
N GLU A 444 -54.65 -20.11 -19.01
CA GLU A 444 -55.54 -19.73 -20.12
C GLU A 444 -55.70 -20.89 -21.14
N THR A 445 -54.62 -21.59 -21.49
CA THR A 445 -54.68 -22.76 -22.38
C THR A 445 -55.48 -23.93 -21.77
N LYS A 446 -55.50 -24.05 -20.44
CA LYS A 446 -56.34 -25.02 -19.71
C LYS A 446 -57.82 -24.59 -19.65
N GLN A 447 -58.12 -23.31 -19.81
CA GLN A 447 -59.49 -22.81 -19.90
C GLN A 447 -60.09 -22.99 -21.31
N GLU A 448 -59.30 -22.88 -22.38
CA GLU A 448 -59.77 -23.16 -23.75
C GLU A 448 -59.90 -24.67 -24.06
N SER A 449 -59.06 -25.53 -23.48
CA SER A 449 -59.18 -26.99 -23.63
C SER A 449 -60.24 -27.62 -22.69
N GLY A 450 -60.77 -26.84 -21.74
CA GLY A 450 -61.77 -27.29 -20.75
C GLY A 450 -63.20 -27.44 -21.28
N GLY A 451 -63.49 -27.00 -22.52
CA GLY A 451 -64.84 -27.03 -23.10
C GLY A 451 -65.32 -28.39 -23.62
N SER A 452 -64.41 -29.35 -23.89
CA SER A 452 -64.79 -30.65 -24.47
C SER A 452 -64.66 -31.84 -23.51
N PHE A 453 -63.85 -31.73 -22.45
CA PHE A 453 -63.61 -32.85 -21.53
C PHE A 453 -64.73 -33.05 -20.49
N MET A 454 -65.52 -32.00 -20.24
CA MET A 454 -66.65 -32.05 -19.30
C MET A 454 -67.87 -32.78 -19.90
N LYS A 455 -67.96 -32.91 -21.22
CA LYS A 455 -69.11 -33.55 -21.89
C LYS A 455 -68.99 -35.08 -21.95
N ASP A 456 -67.77 -35.61 -22.00
CA ASP A 456 -67.51 -37.07 -22.04
C ASP A 456 -67.53 -37.73 -20.65
N ILE A 457 -67.40 -36.96 -19.57
CA ILE A 457 -67.50 -37.48 -18.19
C ILE A 457 -68.97 -37.58 -17.73
N LEU A 458 -69.90 -36.85 -18.34
CA LEU A 458 -71.32 -36.87 -17.96
C LEU A 458 -72.14 -38.02 -18.61
N PHE A 459 -71.65 -38.63 -19.69
CA PHE A 459 -72.33 -39.75 -20.37
C PHE A 459 -71.42 -40.98 -20.38
N GLY A 460 -71.33 -41.65 -19.24
CA GLY A 460 -70.48 -42.83 -19.09
C GLY A 460 -70.98 -44.05 -19.88
N THR A 461 -70.02 -44.78 -20.47
CA THR A 461 -70.05 -46.25 -20.53
C THR A 461 -68.64 -46.82 -20.48
N GLY A 462 -68.34 -47.59 -19.43
CA GLY A 462 -67.58 -48.83 -19.55
C GLY A 462 -66.05 -48.81 -19.38
N ARG A 463 -65.62 -49.49 -18.30
CA ARG A 463 -64.37 -50.27 -18.12
C ARG A 463 -63.06 -49.57 -17.70
N ARG A 464 -62.70 -49.93 -16.45
CA ARG A 464 -61.38 -50.37 -15.94
C ARG A 464 -60.24 -49.35 -15.81
N GLN A 465 -59.87 -49.18 -14.53
CA GLN A 465 -58.51 -49.28 -13.96
C GLN A 465 -57.74 -47.97 -13.78
N GLY A 466 -57.34 -47.72 -12.52
CA GLY A 466 -56.40 -46.67 -12.15
C GLY A 466 -56.38 -46.23 -10.68
N MET A 467 -56.40 -47.16 -9.71
CA MET A 467 -56.09 -46.84 -8.30
C MET A 467 -54.59 -46.50 -8.15
N VAL A 468 -54.14 -45.37 -8.69
CA VAL A 468 -52.84 -44.71 -8.38
C VAL A 468 -52.96 -43.18 -8.44
N GLU A 469 -53.99 -42.60 -9.09
CA GLU A 469 -54.05 -41.15 -9.36
C GLU A 469 -54.76 -40.30 -8.29
N ALA A 470 -55.25 -40.90 -7.20
CA ALA A 470 -56.03 -40.18 -6.18
C ALA A 470 -55.25 -39.76 -4.92
N MET A 471 -53.96 -40.11 -4.80
CA MET A 471 -53.17 -39.77 -3.59
C MET A 471 -52.19 -38.59 -3.78
N ALA A 472 -52.05 -38.04 -4.99
CA ALA A 472 -51.06 -37.00 -5.30
C ALA A 472 -51.58 -35.55 -5.24
N LYS A 473 -52.84 -35.31 -4.80
CA LYS A 473 -53.50 -34.00 -4.97
C LYS A 473 -53.81 -33.21 -3.69
N SER A 474 -53.44 -33.69 -2.51
CA SER A 474 -53.80 -33.02 -1.24
C SER A 474 -52.64 -32.44 -0.42
N THR A 475 -51.38 -32.58 -0.84
CA THR A 475 -50.24 -32.07 -0.03
C THR A 475 -49.70 -30.70 -0.43
N VAL A 476 -50.28 -30.01 -1.43
CA VAL A 476 -49.69 -28.79 -1.99
C VAL A 476 -50.29 -27.48 -1.44
N ARG A 477 -51.30 -27.52 -0.57
CA ARG A 477 -51.98 -26.28 -0.13
C ARG A 477 -51.52 -25.66 1.19
N THR A 478 -50.46 -26.16 1.83
CA THR A 478 -50.04 -25.64 3.16
C THR A 478 -48.53 -25.62 3.39
N ILE A 479 -47.72 -25.22 2.40
CA ILE A 479 -46.32 -24.86 2.63
C ILE A 479 -46.07 -23.48 2.00
N GLY A 480 -46.65 -22.47 2.62
CA GLY A 480 -46.39 -21.06 2.35
C GLY A 480 -45.84 -20.40 3.62
N SER A 481 -44.76 -19.64 3.45
CA SER A 481 -44.02 -18.83 4.43
C SER A 481 -43.00 -19.58 5.32
N GLN A 482 -41.75 -19.12 5.22
CA GLN A 482 -40.59 -19.34 6.11
C GLN A 482 -39.56 -20.46 5.84
N LEU A 483 -39.76 -21.43 4.94
CA LEU A 483 -38.74 -22.47 4.63
C LEU A 483 -37.99 -22.30 3.29
N GLY A 484 -38.27 -21.24 2.52
CA GLY A 484 -37.73 -21.03 1.17
C GLY A 484 -36.34 -20.35 1.07
N ARG A 485 -35.76 -19.84 2.16
CA ARG A 485 -34.48 -19.08 2.10
C ARG A 485 -33.22 -19.89 2.38
N GLN A 486 -33.32 -21.15 2.81
CA GLN A 486 -32.14 -21.99 3.14
C GLN A 486 -31.87 -23.13 2.15
N ILE A 487 -32.77 -23.43 1.21
CA ILE A 487 -32.59 -24.54 0.25
C ILE A 487 -31.87 -24.10 -1.04
N LEU A 488 -31.75 -22.79 -1.30
CA LEU A 488 -31.07 -22.29 -2.50
C LEU A 488 -29.54 -22.48 -2.50
N ARG A 489 -28.93 -22.87 -1.37
CA ARG A 489 -27.47 -23.09 -1.27
C ARG A 489 -27.03 -24.55 -1.48
N GLY A 490 -27.96 -25.49 -1.67
CA GLY A 490 -27.66 -26.92 -1.61
C GLY A 490 -27.85 -27.74 -2.90
N VAL A 491 -28.41 -27.19 -3.98
CA VAL A 491 -28.87 -28.03 -5.12
C VAL A 491 -28.24 -27.66 -6.48
N LEU A 492 -27.51 -26.56 -6.61
CA LEU A 492 -26.79 -26.23 -7.86
C LEU A 492 -25.37 -26.87 -7.96
N GLY A 493 -24.90 -27.54 -6.91
CA GLY A 493 -23.62 -28.27 -6.90
C GLY A 493 -23.67 -29.74 -7.36
N GLY A 494 -24.84 -30.26 -7.77
CA GLY A 494 -25.04 -31.71 -7.94
C GLY A 494 -25.44 -32.21 -9.34
N ILE A 495 -25.61 -31.36 -10.35
CA ILE A 495 -26.25 -31.76 -11.64
C ILE A 495 -25.40 -31.50 -12.90
N LEU A 496 -24.11 -31.16 -12.78
CA LEU A 496 -23.18 -31.21 -13.93
C LEU A 496 -21.84 -31.84 -13.54
N GLY A 497 -21.77 -33.17 -13.61
CA GLY A 497 -20.51 -33.91 -13.51
C GLY A 497 -20.66 -35.40 -13.26
N GLY A 498 -21.16 -36.15 -14.24
CA GLY A 498 -21.19 -37.62 -14.18
C GLY A 498 -21.23 -38.29 -15.54
N ARG A 499 -20.11 -38.96 -15.90
CA ARG A 499 -19.79 -39.88 -17.02
C ARG A 499 -19.20 -39.20 -18.27
N LYS A 500 -18.04 -39.60 -18.80
CA LYS A 500 -17.27 -40.86 -18.71
C LYS A 500 -15.86 -40.66 -18.21
#